data_AF-A0A922DGC4-F1
#
_entry.id   AF-A0A922DGC4-F1
#
_cell.length_a   1.000
_cell.length_b   1.000
_cell.length_c   1.000
_cell.angle_alpha   90.00
_cell.angle_beta   90.00
_cell.angle_gamma   90.00
#
_symmetry.space_group_name_H-M   'P 1'
#
loop_
_entity.id
_entity.type
_entity.pdbx_description
1 polymer ?
#
loop_
_entity_poly.entity_id
_entity_poly.type
_entity_poly.pdbx_seq_one_letter_code
_entity_poly.pdbx_strand_id
1 'polypeptide(L)'
;MFDYYHQLAAGPSYQDSLKVLEADIQHANMLAASIPQGKSGACLQMKLVYHHLAPILLFLLQWMDCSCTCLLPSYLRLFHIIVYKVHPDGKLNVSSCGRRATIREFYAVILPSLQHLSGNSSELDITREEGSCFEMFVRKKLENKRKILDVDLEREDECGICLEPCTKMVVPNCCHAMCINCYHNWNARSESCPFCRGSLKRVNSGDLWVLTCGSDVVDPQSLLTEDMLRFRLYINNLPRDIPDALFLMYYEYLL
;
A
#
# COMPACT_ATOMS: atom_id res chain seq x y z
N MET A 1 55.45 -8.76 1.68
CA MET A 1 54.22 -8.14 2.20
C MET A 1 53.41 -7.63 1.01
N PHE A 2 52.96 -8.59 0.21
CA PHE A 2 52.12 -8.46 -0.98
C PHE A 2 50.92 -9.32 -0.60
N ASP A 3 49.72 -8.73 -0.50
CA ASP A 3 48.39 -9.38 -0.54
C ASP A 3 47.33 -8.47 0.11
N TYR A 4 47.06 -7.29 -0.48
CA TYR A 4 45.91 -6.49 -0.02
C TYR A 4 45.15 -5.74 -1.14
N TYR A 5 45.30 -6.15 -2.39
CA TYR A 5 44.65 -5.47 -3.53
C TYR A 5 43.91 -6.38 -4.53
N HIS A 6 43.48 -7.57 -4.12
CA HIS A 6 42.59 -8.40 -4.94
C HIS A 6 41.32 -8.83 -4.18
N GLN A 7 40.43 -7.88 -3.92
CA GLN A 7 39.01 -8.22 -3.70
C GLN A 7 38.07 -7.09 -4.12
N LEU A 8 38.31 -6.49 -5.28
CA LEU A 8 37.24 -5.85 -6.04
C LEU A 8 36.42 -6.98 -6.66
N ALA A 9 35.45 -7.46 -5.89
CA ALA A 9 34.52 -8.50 -6.28
C ALA A 9 33.92 -8.17 -7.65
N ALA A 10 34.03 -9.12 -8.59
CA ALA A 10 33.28 -9.10 -9.83
C ALA A 10 31.81 -8.76 -9.51
N GLY A 11 31.22 -7.80 -10.23
CA GLY A 11 29.81 -7.46 -10.06
C GLY A 11 28.94 -8.72 -10.15
N PRO A 12 27.78 -8.77 -9.46
CA PRO A 12 26.95 -9.97 -9.42
C PRO A 12 26.62 -10.41 -10.84
N SER A 13 26.79 -11.70 -11.11
CA SER A 13 26.46 -12.22 -12.43
C SER A 13 24.97 -12.02 -12.71
N TYR A 14 24.59 -11.98 -13.98
CA TYR A 14 23.19 -11.94 -14.39
C TYR A 14 22.38 -13.10 -13.76
N GLN A 15 23.00 -14.27 -13.63
CA GLN A 15 22.40 -15.45 -13.00
C GLN A 15 22.17 -15.26 -11.50
N ASP A 16 23.05 -14.53 -10.81
CA ASP A 16 22.87 -14.22 -9.39
C ASP A 16 21.76 -13.19 -9.17
N SER A 17 21.63 -12.21 -10.08
CA SER A 17 20.53 -11.25 -10.05
C SER A 17 19.16 -11.91 -10.24
N LEU A 18 19.07 -12.91 -11.12
CA LEU A 18 17.85 -13.71 -11.29
C LEU A 18 17.50 -14.52 -10.03
N LYS A 19 18.48 -15.14 -9.39
CA LYS A 19 18.26 -15.88 -8.13
C LYS A 19 17.72 -14.98 -7.03
N VAL A 20 18.23 -13.75 -6.92
CA VAL A 20 17.73 -12.74 -5.96
C VAL A 20 16.27 -12.41 -6.27
N LEU A 21 15.93 -12.13 -7.55
CA LEU A 21 14.56 -11.86 -7.95
C LEU A 21 13.61 -13.03 -7.65
N GLU A 22 14.04 -14.26 -7.90
CA GLU A 22 13.26 -15.46 -7.57
C GLU A 22 13.04 -15.61 -6.07
N ALA A 23 14.08 -15.37 -5.26
CA ALA A 23 13.97 -15.39 -3.81
C ALA A 23 12.99 -14.32 -3.30
N ASP A 24 13.02 -13.11 -3.85
CA ASP A 24 12.09 -12.03 -3.51
C ASP A 24 10.65 -12.37 -3.89
N ILE A 25 10.43 -13.04 -5.03
CA ILE A 25 9.11 -13.54 -5.43
C ILE A 25 8.61 -14.60 -4.45
N GLN A 26 9.48 -15.51 -3.99
CA GLN A 26 9.11 -16.49 -2.96
C GLN A 26 8.76 -15.82 -1.63
N HIS A 27 9.53 -14.81 -1.23
CA HIS A 27 9.23 -14.00 -0.06
C HIS A 27 7.86 -13.30 -0.20
N ALA A 28 7.58 -12.68 -1.35
CA ALA A 28 6.28 -12.08 -1.65
C ALA A 28 5.13 -13.10 -1.55
N ASN A 29 5.33 -14.34 -2.01
CA ASN A 29 4.35 -15.42 -1.88
C ASN A 29 4.08 -15.80 -0.41
N MET A 30 5.12 -15.82 0.43
CA MET A 30 4.96 -16.07 1.87
C MET A 30 4.13 -14.96 2.53
N LEU A 31 4.39 -13.69 2.20
CA LEU A 31 3.60 -12.55 2.68
C LEU A 31 2.15 -12.62 2.18
N ALA A 32 1.94 -12.97 0.91
CA ALA A 32 0.61 -13.10 0.33
C ALA A 32 -0.21 -14.22 0.98
N ALA A 33 0.45 -15.30 1.43
CA ALA A 33 -0.19 -16.39 2.14
C ALA A 33 -0.63 -16.02 3.56
N SER A 34 0.08 -15.12 4.24
CA SER A 34 -0.24 -14.69 5.61
C SER A 34 -1.37 -13.66 5.69
N ILE A 35 -1.72 -12.99 4.59
CA ILE A 35 -2.79 -11.98 4.58
C ILE A 35 -4.16 -12.65 4.75
N PRO A 36 -5.03 -12.16 5.67
CA PRO A 36 -6.36 -12.72 5.88
C PRO A 36 -7.20 -12.76 4.60
N GLN A 37 -7.64 -13.96 4.21
CA GLN A 37 -8.41 -14.16 2.99
C GLN A 37 -9.90 -14.05 3.28
N GLY A 38 -10.64 -13.39 2.39
CA GLY A 38 -12.10 -13.36 2.46
C GLY A 38 -12.70 -14.76 2.21
N LYS A 39 -14.04 -14.86 2.21
CA LYS A 39 -14.83 -16.10 2.11
C LYS A 39 -14.39 -17.12 1.03
N SER A 40 -13.67 -16.69 0.00
CA SER A 40 -13.17 -17.55 -1.08
C SER A 40 -11.94 -18.37 -0.73
N GLY A 41 -11.22 -18.06 0.37
CA GLY A 41 -9.97 -18.75 0.73
C GLY A 41 -8.91 -18.70 -0.38
N ALA A 42 -8.95 -17.67 -1.23
CA ALA A 42 -8.05 -17.54 -2.37
C ALA A 42 -6.83 -16.68 -2.01
N CYS A 43 -5.63 -17.24 -2.13
CA CYS A 43 -4.37 -16.53 -1.95
C CYS A 43 -3.83 -16.03 -3.29
N LEU A 44 -3.01 -14.97 -3.26
CA LEU A 44 -2.23 -14.58 -4.43
C LEU A 44 -0.94 -15.38 -4.46
N GLN A 45 -0.57 -15.85 -5.64
CA GLN A 45 0.74 -16.44 -5.90
C GLN A 45 1.36 -15.77 -7.12
N MET A 46 2.68 -15.65 -7.08
CA MET A 46 3.51 -14.99 -8.06
C MET A 46 4.56 -15.98 -8.56
N LYS A 47 4.81 -15.95 -9.86
CA LYS A 47 5.90 -16.70 -10.49
C LYS A 47 6.62 -15.86 -11.54
N LEU A 48 7.91 -16.06 -11.68
CA LEU A 48 8.71 -15.49 -12.76
C LEU A 48 8.47 -16.31 -14.03
N VAL A 49 8.18 -15.64 -15.15
CA VAL A 49 8.00 -16.26 -16.46
C VAL A 49 8.96 -15.64 -17.45
N TYR A 50 9.54 -16.51 -18.26
CA TYR A 50 10.56 -16.24 -19.25
C TYR A 50 9.92 -16.20 -20.63
N HIS A 51 10.20 -15.17 -21.44
CA HIS A 51 9.80 -15.15 -22.84
C HIS A 51 10.48 -16.31 -23.58
N HIS A 52 9.83 -16.91 -24.57
CA HIS A 52 10.37 -18.05 -25.34
C HIS A 52 11.73 -17.79 -26.00
N LEU A 53 12.07 -16.52 -26.24
CA LEU A 53 13.34 -16.09 -26.84
C LEU A 53 14.39 -15.73 -25.80
N ALA A 54 14.02 -15.67 -24.51
CA ALA A 54 14.92 -15.29 -23.45
C ALA A 54 16.14 -16.22 -23.34
N PRO A 55 16.03 -17.56 -23.43
CA PRO A 55 17.21 -18.43 -23.37
C PRO A 55 18.24 -18.12 -24.47
N ILE A 56 17.77 -17.82 -25.69
CA ILE A 56 18.62 -17.48 -26.84
C ILE A 56 19.29 -16.12 -26.64
N LEU A 57 18.52 -15.11 -26.22
CA LEU A 57 19.03 -13.77 -25.99
C LEU A 57 19.99 -13.71 -24.80
N LEU A 58 19.73 -14.50 -23.74
CA LEU A 58 20.63 -14.64 -22.60
C LEU A 58 21.93 -15.34 -22.98
N PHE A 59 21.86 -16.37 -23.82
CA PHE A 59 23.05 -17.04 -24.34
C PHE A 59 23.92 -16.09 -25.17
N LEU A 60 23.30 -15.25 -26.02
CA LEU A 60 24.01 -14.23 -26.79
C LEU A 60 24.60 -13.13 -25.91
N LEU A 61 23.88 -12.71 -24.86
CA LEU A 61 24.36 -11.70 -23.91
C LEU A 61 25.51 -12.21 -23.03
N GLN A 62 25.51 -13.50 -22.69
CA GLN A 62 26.61 -14.13 -21.95
C GLN A 62 27.91 -14.16 -22.77
N TRP A 63 27.81 -14.19 -24.10
CA TRP A 63 28.95 -14.19 -25.01
C TRP A 63 29.52 -12.78 -25.26
N MET A 64 28.76 -11.75 -24.91
CA MET A 64 29.23 -10.37 -24.95
C MET A 64 29.83 -10.04 -23.57
N ASP A 65 31.15 -9.84 -23.47
CA ASP A 65 31.89 -9.49 -22.24
C ASP A 65 31.54 -8.08 -21.67
N CYS A 66 30.31 -7.61 -21.86
CA CYS A 66 29.88 -6.31 -21.39
C CYS A 66 29.34 -6.41 -19.95
N SER A 67 29.91 -5.62 -19.04
CA SER A 67 29.36 -5.36 -17.69
C SER A 67 27.94 -4.73 -17.71
N CYS A 68 27.38 -4.48 -18.89
CA CYS A 68 26.04 -3.92 -19.14
C CYS A 68 24.92 -4.97 -19.18
N THR A 69 25.22 -6.25 -18.94
CA THR A 69 24.27 -7.38 -18.99
C THR A 69 23.12 -7.30 -17.97
N CYS A 70 23.24 -6.46 -16.94
CA CYS A 70 22.21 -6.30 -15.92
C CYS A 70 21.04 -5.36 -16.31
N LEU A 71 21.21 -4.47 -17.30
CA LEU A 71 20.15 -3.50 -17.69
C LEU A 71 19.41 -3.87 -19.00
N LEU A 72 20.07 -4.60 -19.90
CA LEU A 72 19.50 -4.99 -21.20
C LEU A 72 18.27 -5.92 -21.09
N PRO A 73 18.23 -6.92 -20.19
CA PRO A 73 17.09 -7.84 -20.10
C PRO A 73 15.82 -7.17 -19.57
N SER A 74 15.96 -6.15 -18.72
CA SER A 74 14.85 -5.32 -18.24
C SER A 74 14.29 -4.43 -19.34
N TYR A 75 15.14 -3.91 -20.24
CA TYR A 75 14.71 -3.14 -21.41
C TYR A 75 14.00 -4.01 -22.45
N LEU A 76 14.51 -5.24 -22.66
CA LEU A 76 13.97 -6.20 -23.63
C LEU A 76 12.73 -6.97 -23.13
N ARG A 77 12.24 -6.69 -21.91
CA ARG A 77 11.08 -7.35 -21.27
C ARG A 77 11.13 -8.88 -21.37
N LEU A 78 12.32 -9.46 -21.22
CA LEU A 78 12.55 -10.90 -21.39
C LEU A 78 11.90 -11.75 -20.30
N PHE A 79 11.61 -11.13 -19.15
CA PHE A 79 10.90 -11.75 -18.04
C PHE A 79 9.78 -10.86 -17.57
N HIS A 80 8.73 -11.49 -17.09
CA HIS A 80 7.64 -10.84 -16.40
C HIS A 80 7.18 -11.72 -15.24
N ILE A 81 6.52 -11.11 -14.29
CA ILE A 81 5.97 -11.80 -13.13
C ILE A 81 4.49 -12.01 -13.41
N ILE A 82 4.01 -13.24 -13.23
CA ILE A 82 2.58 -13.53 -13.31
C ILE A 82 2.04 -13.64 -11.89
N VAL A 83 1.05 -12.81 -11.59
CA VAL A 83 0.26 -12.85 -10.36
C VAL A 83 -1.04 -13.58 -10.65
N TYR A 84 -1.34 -14.65 -9.93
CA TYR A 84 -2.56 -15.44 -10.08
C TYR A 84 -3.18 -15.77 -8.73
N LYS A 85 -4.45 -16.15 -8.74
CA LYS A 85 -5.19 -16.54 -7.53
C LYS A 85 -5.20 -18.05 -7.41
N VAL A 86 -4.84 -18.57 -6.25
CA VAL A 86 -4.87 -20.01 -5.93
C VAL A 86 -5.91 -20.26 -4.85
N HIS A 87 -6.70 -21.33 -5.01
CA HIS A 87 -7.69 -21.75 -4.01
C HIS A 87 -7.11 -22.89 -3.15
N PRO A 88 -7.66 -23.14 -1.95
CA PRO A 88 -7.07 -24.08 -1.00
C PRO A 88 -7.10 -25.54 -1.50
N ASP A 89 -7.92 -25.85 -2.51
CA ASP A 89 -7.98 -27.13 -3.21
C ASP A 89 -6.77 -27.37 -4.15
N GLY A 90 -5.82 -26.42 -4.23
CA GLY A 90 -4.64 -26.49 -5.12
C GLY A 90 -4.97 -26.43 -6.61
N LYS A 91 -6.25 -26.49 -6.99
CA LYS A 91 -6.73 -26.44 -8.36
C LYS A 91 -6.70 -25.01 -8.88
N LEU A 92 -5.92 -24.78 -9.93
CA LEU A 92 -5.94 -23.53 -10.68
C LEU A 92 -7.32 -23.40 -11.34
N ASN A 93 -8.10 -22.38 -10.95
CA ASN A 93 -9.34 -22.09 -11.66
C ASN A 93 -8.98 -21.64 -13.08
N VAL A 94 -9.45 -22.38 -14.09
CA VAL A 94 -9.22 -22.11 -15.53
C VAL A 94 -9.72 -20.70 -15.93
N SER A 95 -10.62 -20.10 -15.14
CA SER A 95 -11.11 -18.73 -15.31
C SER A 95 -10.22 -17.64 -14.71
N SER A 96 -9.24 -17.98 -13.86
CA SER A 96 -8.30 -17.04 -13.24
C SER A 96 -7.09 -16.82 -14.13
N CYS A 97 -7.32 -16.20 -15.29
CA CYS A 97 -6.25 -15.69 -16.14
C CYS A 97 -5.26 -14.87 -15.28
N GLY A 98 -3.98 -15.24 -15.36
CA GLY A 98 -2.91 -14.58 -14.63
C GLY A 98 -2.82 -13.11 -14.97
N ARG A 99 -2.18 -12.34 -14.11
CA ARG A 99 -1.97 -10.91 -14.27
C ARG A 99 -0.50 -10.63 -14.44
N ARG A 100 -0.13 -10.00 -15.55
CA ARG A 100 1.25 -9.73 -15.90
C ARG A 100 1.72 -8.47 -15.19
N ALA A 101 2.73 -8.60 -14.35
CA ALA A 101 3.45 -7.51 -13.72
C ALA A 101 4.89 -7.46 -14.25
N THR A 102 5.40 -6.26 -14.43
CA THR A 102 6.81 -6.01 -14.67
C THR A 102 7.60 -6.09 -13.36
N ILE A 103 8.93 -6.26 -13.47
CA ILE A 103 9.84 -6.21 -12.31
C ILE A 103 9.71 -4.86 -11.58
N ARG A 104 9.52 -3.77 -12.33
CA ARG A 104 9.31 -2.44 -11.76
C ARG A 104 8.03 -2.38 -10.92
N GLU A 105 6.91 -2.87 -11.45
CA GLU A 105 5.63 -2.91 -10.72
C GLU A 105 5.73 -3.82 -9.48
N PHE A 106 6.50 -4.91 -9.59
CA PHE A 106 6.74 -5.80 -8.46
C PHE A 106 7.45 -5.09 -7.30
N TYR A 107 8.60 -4.46 -7.54
CA TYR A 107 9.33 -3.77 -6.48
C TYR A 107 8.71 -2.43 -6.06
N ALA A 108 8.04 -1.72 -6.96
CA ALA A 108 7.50 -0.39 -6.66
C ALA A 108 6.12 -0.43 -5.97
N VAL A 109 5.32 -1.48 -6.22
CA VAL A 109 3.94 -1.54 -5.73
C VAL A 109 3.63 -2.86 -5.04
N ILE A 110 3.86 -4.01 -5.71
CA ILE A 110 3.34 -5.29 -5.24
C ILE A 110 4.02 -5.75 -3.94
N LEU A 111 5.35 -5.86 -3.94
CA LEU A 111 6.10 -6.31 -2.78
C LEU A 111 5.93 -5.38 -1.55
N PRO A 112 6.05 -4.04 -1.69
CA PRO A 112 5.80 -3.13 -0.57
C PRO A 112 4.37 -3.22 -0.02
N SER A 113 3.36 -3.36 -0.89
CA SER A 113 1.96 -3.52 -0.45
C SER A 113 1.77 -4.79 0.35
N LEU A 114 2.39 -5.89 -0.06
CA LEU A 114 2.32 -7.16 0.66
C LEU A 114 3.00 -7.08 2.03
N GLN A 115 4.16 -6.43 2.13
CA GLN A 115 4.86 -6.21 3.40
C GLN A 115 4.03 -5.38 4.38
N HIS A 116 3.41 -4.30 3.89
CA HIS A 116 2.51 -3.45 4.68
C HIS A 116 1.28 -4.22 5.16
N LEU A 117 0.62 -4.95 4.26
CA LEU A 117 -0.57 -5.72 4.60
C LEU A 117 -0.27 -6.91 5.55
N SER A 118 0.88 -7.57 5.40
CA SER A 118 1.27 -8.66 6.29
C SER A 118 1.65 -8.17 7.69
N GLY A 119 2.44 -7.08 7.80
CA GLY A 119 2.89 -6.57 9.10
C GLY A 119 1.73 -6.16 10.00
N ASN A 120 0.76 -5.44 9.43
CA ASN A 120 -0.41 -4.99 10.17
C ASN A 120 -1.44 -6.10 10.44
N SER A 121 -1.39 -7.23 9.72
CA SER A 121 -2.28 -8.38 9.97
C SER A 121 -1.93 -9.11 11.27
N SER A 122 -0.64 -9.19 11.63
CA SER A 122 -0.18 -9.86 12.85
C SER A 122 -0.51 -9.07 14.12
N GLU A 123 -0.60 -7.74 14.04
CA GLU A 123 -0.97 -6.89 15.18
C GLU A 123 -2.48 -6.93 15.49
N LEU A 124 -3.32 -7.18 14.49
CA LEU A 124 -4.78 -7.20 14.64
C LEU A 124 -5.34 -8.54 15.13
N ASP A 125 -4.57 -9.63 15.00
CA ASP A 125 -4.99 -10.98 15.40
C ASP A 125 -5.09 -11.18 16.92
N ILE A 126 -4.68 -10.20 17.74
CA ILE A 126 -4.83 -10.20 19.20
C ILE A 126 -6.27 -9.83 19.63
N THR A 127 -7.13 -9.41 18.70
CA THR A 127 -8.51 -8.95 19.01
C THR A 127 -9.56 -9.64 18.15
N ARG A 128 -9.42 -10.95 17.91
CA ARG A 128 -10.44 -11.72 17.17
C ARG A 128 -11.55 -12.22 18.08
N GLU A 129 -12.77 -11.81 17.79
CA GLU A 129 -13.90 -12.72 17.63
C GLU A 129 -15.00 -12.12 16.75
N GLU A 130 -15.71 -13.01 16.06
CA GLU A 130 -16.88 -12.83 15.20
C GLU A 130 -16.67 -12.41 13.73
N GLY A 131 -16.77 -13.44 12.87
CA GLY A 131 -16.91 -13.30 11.44
C GLY A 131 -18.28 -12.74 11.04
N SER A 132 -18.26 -11.73 10.17
CA SER A 132 -19.40 -11.41 9.33
C SER A 132 -18.96 -10.66 8.06
N CYS A 133 -19.09 -11.35 6.93
CA CYS A 133 -19.35 -10.83 5.58
C CYS A 133 -18.84 -9.41 5.21
N PHE A 134 -17.65 -9.37 4.59
CA PHE A 134 -17.00 -8.19 3.98
C PHE A 134 -17.88 -7.38 2.99
N GLU A 135 -18.87 -8.00 2.34
CA GLU A 135 -19.77 -7.29 1.41
C GLU A 135 -20.92 -6.55 2.11
N MET A 136 -21.30 -6.94 3.33
CA MET A 136 -22.37 -6.28 4.08
C MET A 136 -21.86 -5.08 4.89
N PHE A 137 -20.54 -4.97 5.09
CA PHE A 137 -19.89 -3.96 5.91
C PHE A 137 -19.90 -2.56 5.27
N VAL A 138 -19.86 -2.48 3.94
CA VAL A 138 -19.91 -1.19 3.20
C VAL A 138 -21.26 -0.49 3.36
N ARG A 139 -22.36 -1.24 3.55
CA ARG A 139 -23.70 -0.66 3.75
C ARG A 139 -24.07 -0.40 5.20
N LYS A 140 -23.52 -1.16 6.17
CA LYS A 140 -23.99 -1.12 7.58
C LYS A 140 -23.18 -0.22 8.52
N LYS A 141 -21.94 0.17 8.18
CA LYS A 141 -21.07 0.96 9.09
C LYS A 141 -21.42 2.45 9.16
N LEU A 142 -22.23 2.98 8.23
CA LEU A 142 -22.72 4.37 8.29
C LEU A 142 -23.76 4.59 9.41
N GLU A 143 -24.50 3.54 9.79
CA GLU A 143 -25.61 3.68 10.75
C GLU A 143 -25.24 3.33 12.19
N ASN A 144 -24.26 2.45 12.43
CA ASN A 144 -24.03 1.89 13.78
C ASN A 144 -22.94 2.58 14.61
N LYS A 145 -22.16 3.51 14.04
CA LYS A 145 -21.13 4.26 14.79
C LYS A 145 -21.64 5.55 15.45
N ARG A 146 -22.93 5.88 15.25
CA ARG A 146 -23.56 7.15 15.68
C ARG A 146 -24.24 7.11 17.06
N LYS A 147 -24.11 6.05 17.87
CA LYS A 147 -25.05 5.86 19.01
C LYS A 147 -24.49 5.49 20.38
N ILE A 148 -23.18 5.38 20.61
CA ILE A 148 -22.69 4.85 21.92
C ILE A 148 -21.60 5.73 22.61
N LEU A 149 -21.11 6.82 22.01
CA LEU A 149 -20.08 7.69 22.64
C LEU A 149 -20.37 9.21 22.55
N ASP A 150 -21.59 9.61 22.17
CA ASP A 150 -21.93 10.99 21.78
C ASP A 150 -21.67 12.03 22.88
N VAL A 151 -22.05 11.75 24.13
CA VAL A 151 -22.27 12.83 25.11
C VAL A 151 -20.98 13.44 25.68
N ASP A 152 -19.88 12.68 25.79
CA ASP A 152 -18.59 13.22 26.29
C ASP A 152 -17.63 13.62 25.15
N LEU A 153 -17.74 13.02 23.96
CA LEU A 153 -16.94 13.42 22.79
C LEU A 153 -17.39 14.77 22.22
N GLU A 154 -18.71 15.05 22.21
CA GLU A 154 -19.24 16.35 21.76
C GLU A 154 -18.65 17.52 22.55
N ARG A 155 -18.48 17.36 23.87
CA ARG A 155 -17.95 18.42 24.76
C ARG A 155 -16.46 18.70 24.54
N GLU A 156 -15.70 17.70 24.09
CA GLU A 156 -14.28 17.86 23.76
C GLU A 156 -14.05 18.42 22.34
N ASP A 157 -15.06 18.44 21.48
CA ASP A 157 -15.01 18.96 20.11
C ASP A 157 -15.55 20.41 19.97
N GLU A 158 -16.15 20.93 21.04
CA GLU A 158 -16.66 22.29 21.08
C GLU A 158 -15.58 23.35 21.37
N CYS A 159 -15.70 24.51 20.73
CA CYS A 159 -14.85 25.65 21.07
C CYS A 159 -15.12 26.13 22.50
N GLY A 160 -14.10 26.23 23.35
CA GLY A 160 -14.23 26.78 24.72
C GLY A 160 -14.59 28.27 24.82
N ILE A 161 -14.93 28.92 23.71
CA ILE A 161 -15.38 30.33 23.65
C ILE A 161 -16.81 30.42 23.11
N CYS A 162 -17.10 29.84 21.94
CA CYS A 162 -18.44 29.90 21.34
C CYS A 162 -19.32 28.68 21.64
N LEU A 163 -18.77 27.61 22.24
CA LEU A 163 -19.46 26.36 22.57
C LEU A 163 -20.08 25.65 21.36
N GLU A 164 -19.55 25.90 20.16
CA GLU A 164 -20.00 25.25 18.93
C GLU A 164 -19.00 24.17 18.51
N PRO A 165 -19.45 23.04 17.93
CA PRO A 165 -18.58 22.03 17.34
C PRO A 165 -17.70 22.65 16.25
N CYS A 166 -16.39 22.45 16.34
CA CYS A 166 -15.47 23.03 15.37
C CYS A 166 -14.11 22.33 15.33
N THR A 167 -13.42 22.47 14.21
CA THR A 167 -11.98 22.24 14.17
C THR A 167 -11.27 23.33 14.98
N LYS A 168 -10.56 22.94 16.02
CA LYS A 168 -9.85 23.87 16.91
C LYS A 168 -8.48 24.21 16.33
N MET A 169 -8.07 25.46 16.56
CA MET A 169 -6.77 25.98 16.21
C MET A 169 -5.96 26.21 17.48
N VAL A 170 -4.74 25.68 17.52
CA VAL A 170 -3.80 25.80 18.64
C VAL A 170 -2.89 27.00 18.42
N VAL A 171 -2.78 27.81 19.46
CA VAL A 171 -1.88 28.96 19.50
C VAL A 171 -0.45 28.51 19.84
N PRO A 172 0.58 28.84 19.03
CA PRO A 172 1.93 28.29 19.18
C PRO A 172 2.65 28.71 20.48
N ASN A 173 2.33 29.87 21.04
CA ASN A 173 3.03 30.41 22.22
C ASN A 173 2.53 29.84 23.57
N CYS A 174 1.34 29.25 23.59
CA CYS A 174 0.71 28.83 24.85
C CYS A 174 -0.17 27.58 24.75
N CYS A 175 -0.19 26.93 23.57
CA CYS A 175 -0.92 25.70 23.28
C CYS A 175 -2.42 25.71 23.60
N HIS A 176 -3.04 26.89 23.78
CA HIS A 176 -4.48 26.98 23.98
C HIS A 176 -5.21 26.86 22.64
N ALA A 177 -6.37 26.23 22.66
CA ALA A 177 -7.13 25.87 21.47
C ALA A 177 -8.49 26.60 21.40
N MET A 178 -8.84 27.15 20.24
CA MET A 178 -10.14 27.78 19.97
C MET A 178 -10.48 27.70 18.48
N CYS A 179 -11.73 27.92 18.07
CA CYS A 179 -12.06 27.95 16.64
C CYS A 179 -11.40 29.14 15.94
N ILE A 180 -11.15 29.02 14.64
CA ILE A 180 -10.52 30.07 13.84
C ILE A 180 -11.31 31.40 13.88
N ASN A 181 -12.63 31.32 13.94
CA ASN A 181 -13.48 32.52 14.02
C ASN A 181 -13.34 33.25 15.37
N CYS A 182 -13.30 32.50 16.48
CA CYS A 182 -13.04 33.06 17.81
C CYS A 182 -11.63 33.67 17.91
N TYR A 183 -10.63 33.03 17.30
CA TYR A 183 -9.29 33.58 17.18
C TYR A 183 -9.30 34.94 16.46
N HIS A 184 -9.89 35.01 15.25
CA HIS A 184 -9.92 36.25 14.47
C HIS A 184 -10.66 37.38 15.20
N ASN A 185 -11.84 37.08 15.76
CA ASN A 185 -12.64 38.06 16.49
C ASN A 185 -11.92 38.60 17.72
N TRP A 186 -11.19 37.73 18.43
CA TRP A 186 -10.43 38.13 19.60
C TRP A 186 -9.17 38.91 19.23
N ASN A 187 -8.40 38.42 18.25
CA ASN A 187 -7.15 39.05 17.82
C ASN A 187 -7.38 40.44 17.19
N ALA A 188 -8.56 40.70 16.62
CA ALA A 188 -8.97 42.03 16.17
C ALA A 188 -9.12 43.05 17.32
N ARG A 189 -9.29 42.58 18.57
CA ARG A 189 -9.51 43.41 19.76
C ARG A 189 -8.33 43.40 20.73
N SER A 190 -7.62 42.27 20.83
CA SER A 190 -6.50 42.09 21.74
C SER A 190 -5.49 41.09 21.19
N GLU A 191 -4.22 41.49 21.12
CA GLU A 191 -3.09 40.62 20.75
C GLU A 191 -2.62 39.77 21.95
N SER A 192 -3.56 39.20 22.70
CA SER A 192 -3.30 38.35 23.87
C SER A 192 -4.12 37.07 23.78
N CYS A 193 -3.66 35.95 24.33
CA CYS A 193 -4.46 34.74 24.38
C CYS A 193 -5.71 34.96 25.27
N PRO A 194 -6.93 34.59 24.84
CA PRO A 194 -8.14 34.76 25.65
C PRO A 194 -8.14 33.90 26.91
N PHE A 195 -7.35 32.82 26.95
CA PHE A 195 -7.29 31.90 28.08
C PHE A 195 -6.23 32.27 29.11
N CYS A 196 -5.01 32.57 28.66
CA CYS A 196 -3.87 32.82 29.57
C CYS A 196 -3.29 34.23 29.50
N ARG A 197 -3.82 35.10 28.64
CA ARG A 197 -3.33 36.47 28.38
C ARG A 197 -1.88 36.56 27.88
N GLY A 198 -1.27 35.43 27.51
CA GLY A 198 0.05 35.41 26.85
C GLY A 198 0.05 36.19 25.54
N SER A 199 1.17 36.81 25.19
CA SER A 199 1.28 37.66 24.00
C SER A 199 1.08 36.89 22.69
N LEU A 200 0.22 37.42 21.82
CA LEU A 200 0.02 36.98 20.43
C LEU A 200 0.61 37.96 19.41
N LYS A 201 1.39 38.94 19.87
CA LYS A 201 2.11 39.85 18.98
C LYS A 201 2.91 39.04 17.96
N ARG A 202 2.63 39.25 16.67
CA ARG A 202 3.23 38.56 15.51
C ARG A 202 2.72 37.14 15.23
N VAL A 203 1.64 36.69 15.86
CA VAL A 203 0.97 35.43 15.48
C VAL A 203 -0.06 35.74 14.38
N ASN A 204 0.14 35.20 13.19
CA ASN A 204 -0.83 35.27 12.10
C ASN A 204 -1.65 33.98 12.03
N SER A 205 -2.70 33.97 11.21
CA SER A 205 -3.53 32.76 11.00
C SER A 205 -2.72 31.58 10.43
N GLY A 206 -1.66 31.84 9.66
CA GLY A 206 -0.76 30.81 9.14
C GLY A 206 0.15 30.18 10.20
N ASP A 207 0.29 30.80 11.36
CA ASP A 207 1.11 30.29 12.47
C ASP A 207 0.31 29.39 13.42
N LEU A 208 -1.01 29.27 13.18
CA LEU A 208 -1.91 28.45 13.97
C LEU A 208 -1.88 26.99 13.49
N TRP A 209 -1.97 26.08 14.45
CA TRP A 209 -1.94 24.65 14.17
C TRP A 209 -3.35 24.07 14.27
N VAL A 210 -3.74 23.25 13.30
CA VAL A 210 -5.03 22.54 13.35
C VAL A 210 -4.93 21.42 14.39
N LEU A 211 -5.80 21.43 15.39
CA LEU A 211 -5.93 20.34 16.35
C LEU A 211 -6.79 19.24 15.73
N THR A 212 -6.19 18.08 15.49
CA THR A 212 -6.91 16.89 15.03
C THR A 212 -7.78 16.34 16.14
N CYS A 213 -9.05 16.12 15.83
CA CYS A 213 -10.01 15.43 16.69
C CYS A 213 -9.91 13.91 16.50
N GLY A 214 -10.40 13.11 17.46
CA GLY A 214 -10.59 11.67 17.29
C GLY A 214 -11.45 11.28 16.09
N SER A 215 -12.33 12.16 15.61
CA SER A 215 -13.10 11.96 14.37
C SER A 215 -12.26 12.11 13.09
N ASP A 216 -11.14 12.86 13.15
CA ASP A 216 -10.19 13.00 12.04
C ASP A 216 -9.24 11.79 11.94
N VAL A 217 -9.10 11.02 13.02
CA VAL A 217 -8.25 9.83 13.07
C VAL A 217 -9.00 8.64 12.48
N VAL A 218 -8.55 8.17 11.32
CA VAL A 218 -9.09 6.94 10.73
C VAL A 218 -8.63 5.74 11.54
N ASP A 219 -9.60 4.98 12.03
CA ASP A 219 -9.37 3.71 12.74
C ASP A 219 -8.47 2.75 11.92
N PRO A 220 -7.44 2.12 12.53
CA PRO A 220 -6.50 1.25 11.81
C PRO A 220 -7.16 0.13 11.00
N GLN A 221 -8.25 -0.46 11.48
CA GLN A 221 -8.96 -1.51 10.73
C GLN A 221 -9.57 -0.97 9.43
N SER A 222 -10.06 0.27 9.48
CA SER A 222 -10.65 0.96 8.34
C SER A 222 -9.58 1.30 7.30
N LEU A 223 -8.40 1.76 7.73
CA LEU A 223 -7.23 1.97 6.86
C LEU A 223 -6.77 0.67 6.18
N LEU A 224 -6.63 -0.42 6.95
CA LEU A 224 -6.22 -1.71 6.39
C LEU A 224 -7.21 -2.25 5.37
N THR A 225 -8.51 -2.07 5.63
CA THR A 225 -9.56 -2.46 4.69
C THR A 225 -9.42 -1.69 3.38
N GLU A 226 -9.18 -0.38 3.44
CA GLU A 226 -8.99 0.46 2.25
C GLU A 226 -7.72 0.08 1.49
N ASP A 227 -6.60 -0.15 2.18
CA ASP A 227 -5.34 -0.57 1.57
C ASP A 227 -5.46 -1.94 0.89
N MET A 228 -6.16 -2.89 1.51
CA MET A 228 -6.48 -4.18 0.87
C MET A 228 -7.31 -4.00 -0.40
N LEU A 229 -8.30 -3.10 -0.39
CA LEU A 229 -9.13 -2.81 -1.56
C LEU A 229 -8.31 -2.18 -2.69
N ARG A 230 -7.50 -1.17 -2.38
CA ARG A 230 -6.59 -0.53 -3.35
C ARG A 230 -5.63 -1.54 -3.96
N PHE A 231 -5.03 -2.40 -3.15
CA PHE A 231 -4.13 -3.45 -3.62
C PHE A 231 -4.86 -4.43 -4.55
N ARG A 232 -6.05 -4.92 -4.18
CA ARG A 232 -6.84 -5.81 -5.03
C ARG A 232 -7.23 -5.17 -6.36
N LEU A 233 -7.60 -3.89 -6.34
CA LEU A 233 -7.92 -3.12 -7.56
C LEU A 233 -6.69 -2.99 -8.46
N TYR A 234 -5.53 -2.67 -7.90
CA TYR A 234 -4.28 -2.61 -8.64
C TYR A 234 -3.97 -3.94 -9.35
N ILE A 235 -4.02 -5.06 -8.62
CA ILE A 235 -3.79 -6.41 -9.20
C ILE A 235 -4.81 -6.72 -10.31
N ASN A 236 -6.08 -6.36 -10.14
CA ASN A 236 -7.11 -6.59 -11.15
C ASN A 236 -6.94 -5.73 -12.42
N ASN A 237 -6.27 -4.57 -12.31
CA ASN A 237 -6.00 -3.66 -13.41
C ASN A 237 -4.72 -4.00 -14.19
N LEU A 238 -3.87 -4.88 -13.66
CA LEU A 238 -2.71 -5.39 -14.40
C LEU A 238 -3.15 -6.10 -15.70
N PRO A 239 -2.34 -6.04 -16.76
CA PRO A 239 -2.62 -6.72 -18.02
C PRO A 239 -2.92 -8.21 -17.81
N ARG A 240 -3.94 -8.72 -18.52
CA ARG A 240 -4.24 -10.16 -18.52
C ARG A 240 -3.12 -10.93 -19.22
N ASP A 241 -2.75 -12.05 -18.63
CA ASP A 241 -1.88 -13.05 -19.24
C ASP A 241 -2.73 -13.96 -20.12
N ILE A 242 -2.86 -13.60 -21.40
CA ILE A 242 -3.61 -14.38 -22.39
C ILE A 242 -2.64 -15.43 -22.92
N PRO A 243 -2.90 -16.75 -22.75
CA PRO A 243 -2.08 -17.78 -23.36
C PRO A 243 -2.11 -17.63 -24.89
N ASP A 244 -0.93 -17.65 -25.53
CA ASP A 244 -0.80 -17.55 -27.00
C ASP A 244 -1.63 -18.62 -27.75
N ALA A 245 -1.94 -19.74 -27.10
CA ALA A 245 -2.81 -20.79 -27.63
C ALA A 245 -4.25 -20.32 -27.95
N LEU A 246 -4.76 -19.29 -27.27
CA LEU A 246 -6.09 -18.73 -27.57
C LEU A 246 -6.09 -17.85 -28.82
N PHE A 247 -4.93 -17.31 -29.21
CA PHE A 247 -4.80 -16.55 -30.45
C PHE A 247 -4.89 -17.48 -31.68
N LEU A 248 -4.28 -18.67 -31.64
CA LEU A 248 -4.35 -19.65 -32.74
C LEU A 248 -5.77 -20.16 -32.98
N MET A 249 -6.53 -20.44 -31.91
CA MET A 249 -7.90 -20.93 -32.02
C MET A 249 -8.86 -19.92 -32.66
N TYR A 250 -8.62 -18.61 -32.55
CA TYR A 250 -9.47 -17.59 -33.19
C TYR A 250 -9.13 -17.38 -34.68
N TYR A 251 -7.89 -17.66 -35.10
CA TYR A 251 -7.49 -17.57 -36.50
C TYR A 251 -7.92 -18.80 -37.32
N GLU A 252 -8.04 -19.99 -36.71
CA GLU A 252 -8.58 -21.17 -37.41
C GLU A 252 -10.09 -21.09 -37.73
N TYR A 253 -10.85 -20.21 -37.09
CA TYR A 253 -12.27 -19.96 -37.42
C TYR A 253 -12.50 -18.82 -38.42
N LEU A 254 -11.43 -18.14 -38.86
CA LEU A 254 -11.47 -17.03 -39.82
C LEU A 254 -10.70 -17.34 -41.13
N LEU A 255 -10.27 -18.58 -41.32
CA LEU A 255 -9.78 -19.17 -42.57
C LEU A 255 -10.80 -20.17 -43.11
#